data_AF-A0AAW0TP32-F1
#
_entry.id   AF-A0AAW0TP32-F1
#
_cell.length_a   1.000
_cell.length_b   1.000
_cell.length_c   1.000
_cell.angle_alpha   90.00
_cell.angle_beta   90.00
_cell.angle_gamma   90.00
#
_symmetry.space_group_name_H-M   'P 1'
#
loop_
_entity.id
_entity.type
_entity.pdbx_description
1 polymer ?
#
loop_
_entity_poly.entity_id
_entity_poly.type
_entity_poly.pdbx_seq_one_letter_code
_entity_poly.pdbx_strand_id
1 'polypeptide(L)'
;MERKGSLVPLDQVKEVWCVREEEAGAVWIVRVAGGRSTTRTMAHARQDEDEHDPVSLYRDVPSFCFQKFLDDALEKLYTMNAKETRVLRHLISEGNSFEIFEALWNMDEAHEILTPPEKLVSEDVETRKSAKESIMYMRRGDLYFDSNKDVALCYYNRSIIFAPHPPIRIGNRMYSAGPEDVDGEDLGDLDYTVLTRCYRARAMLLFKMGKFVLCLKDIGIVQRLGCPSDVNEDLEHMRAHCNEMMSESENAAEPVAAFHVLCREPPALEDPNPHLPAASSAVSLGHNNTGSRRHLYANRDIEQGEILIVEKNYCNILLPKYIRLFCSFCLRRTWTPLPCSACTQVVFCSYSCRTKALTGLHGRECPILRRINYLNIKVRGILACRILFKTTFDKLKKHYEIIMAEGKKPLQVRGVTRDGVFSSGNYLSVYSMVGRKKHNNVDKMARAMEAFVLLKLLRASNRFFVDAEGWRLEPSWEDQLFIGSLLLHHLTNLWRTADAFFETDVNELHNFEKK
;
A
#
# COMPACT_ATOMS: atom_id res chain seq x y z
N MET A 1 13.77 36.62 -38.38
CA MET A 1 12.57 36.44 -37.55
C MET A 1 12.43 34.96 -37.22
N GLU A 2 13.11 34.53 -36.17
CA GLU A 2 12.95 33.18 -35.61
C GLU A 2 11.52 33.04 -35.09
N ARG A 3 10.77 32.06 -35.61
CA ARG A 3 9.47 31.70 -35.05
C ARG A 3 9.75 31.08 -33.68
N LYS A 4 9.44 31.81 -32.61
CA LYS A 4 9.31 31.24 -31.26
C LYS A 4 8.37 30.03 -31.36
N GLY A 5 8.92 28.83 -31.21
CA GLY A 5 8.15 27.60 -31.17
C GLY A 5 7.08 27.72 -30.08
N SER A 6 5.81 27.64 -30.48
CA SER A 6 4.71 27.58 -29.53
C SER A 6 4.83 26.27 -28.75
N LEU A 7 5.08 26.37 -27.44
CA LEU A 7 5.11 25.23 -26.51
C LEU A 7 3.76 24.49 -26.57
N VAL A 8 3.78 23.22 -26.96
CA VAL A 8 2.57 22.38 -27.06
C VAL A 8 2.46 21.53 -25.77
N PRO A 9 1.32 21.57 -25.06
CA PRO A 9 1.06 20.69 -23.92
C PRO A 9 1.10 19.20 -24.31
N LEU A 10 1.71 18.36 -23.47
CA LEU A 10 1.84 16.90 -23.64
C LEU A 10 0.51 16.16 -23.36
N ASP A 11 -0.54 16.54 -24.08
CA ASP A 11 -1.93 16.16 -23.80
C ASP A 11 -2.40 14.94 -24.58
N GLN A 12 -1.64 14.46 -25.58
CA GLN A 12 -2.19 13.56 -26.62
C GLN A 12 -1.55 12.19 -26.80
N VAL A 13 -0.42 11.84 -26.19
CA VAL A 13 0.18 10.51 -26.42
C VAL A 13 0.97 10.04 -25.19
N LYS A 14 0.37 9.19 -24.35
CA LYS A 14 1.07 8.60 -23.19
C LYS A 14 0.67 7.14 -23.01
N GLU A 15 1.66 6.26 -23.00
CA GLU A 15 1.56 4.97 -22.34
C GLU A 15 2.33 5.06 -21.01
N VAL A 16 1.67 4.70 -19.91
CA VAL A 16 2.26 4.73 -18.56
C VAL A 16 2.38 3.29 -18.09
N TRP A 17 3.60 2.94 -17.69
CA TRP A 17 4.00 1.60 -17.28
C TRP A 17 4.49 1.64 -15.84
N CYS A 18 4.37 0.52 -15.14
CA CYS A 18 4.91 0.38 -13.79
C CYS A 18 5.90 -0.77 -13.76
N VAL A 19 7.18 -0.45 -13.56
CA VAL A 19 8.25 -1.43 -13.40
C VAL A 19 8.62 -1.54 -11.93
N ARG A 20 8.78 -2.77 -11.44
CA ARG A 20 9.02 -3.00 -10.01
C ARG A 20 10.52 -3.00 -9.75
N GLU A 21 10.93 -2.32 -8.69
CA GLU A 21 12.34 -2.23 -8.27
C GLU A 21 12.48 -2.88 -6.88
N GLU A 22 13.49 -3.72 -6.70
CA GLU A 22 13.67 -4.57 -5.51
C GLU A 22 13.84 -3.77 -4.21
N GLU A 23 14.33 -2.53 -4.31
CA GLU A 23 14.59 -1.66 -3.16
C GLU A 23 13.53 -0.58 -2.93
N ALA A 24 12.67 -0.32 -3.93
CA ALA A 24 11.82 0.87 -3.97
C ALA A 24 10.32 0.60 -3.94
N GLY A 25 9.88 -0.61 -4.26
CA GLY A 25 8.47 -0.94 -4.40
C GLY A 25 7.98 -0.84 -5.84
N ALA A 26 7.89 0.38 -6.39
CA ALA A 26 7.41 0.61 -7.76
C ALA A 26 8.05 1.86 -8.41
N VAL A 27 8.36 1.74 -9.69
CA VAL A 27 8.87 2.81 -10.55
C VAL A 27 7.95 2.99 -11.74
N TRP A 28 7.64 4.24 -12.04
CA TRP A 28 6.70 4.67 -13.06
C TRP A 28 7.48 5.04 -14.30
N ILE A 29 7.09 4.51 -15.45
CA ILE A 29 7.72 4.81 -16.73
C ILE A 29 6.68 5.41 -17.66
N VAL A 30 6.93 6.61 -18.16
CA VAL A 30 6.06 7.24 -19.17
C VAL A 30 6.77 7.25 -20.51
N ARG A 31 6.10 6.74 -21.56
CA ARG A 31 6.61 6.72 -22.94
C ARG A 31 5.62 7.33 -23.93
N VAL A 32 6.12 7.73 -25.10
CA VAL A 32 5.27 8.14 -26.24
C VAL A 32 4.76 6.90 -26.97
N ALA A 33 3.44 6.78 -27.06
CA ALA A 33 2.74 5.60 -27.60
C ALA A 33 3.04 5.32 -29.09
N GLY A 34 3.07 4.02 -29.41
CA GLY A 34 3.32 3.42 -30.71
C GLY A 34 2.09 3.31 -31.63
N GLY A 35 1.78 4.29 -32.50
CA GLY A 35 0.68 4.19 -33.47
C GLY A 35 -0.71 4.06 -32.81
N ARG A 36 -1.74 3.63 -33.55
CA ARG A 36 -3.05 3.27 -32.96
C ARG A 36 -2.89 1.99 -32.13
N SER A 37 -2.19 2.10 -31.01
CA SER A 37 -2.43 1.26 -29.85
C SER A 37 -3.87 1.51 -29.46
N THR A 38 -4.76 0.57 -29.80
CA THR A 38 -6.09 0.51 -29.18
C THR A 38 -5.91 0.06 -27.73
N THR A 39 -5.17 0.84 -26.93
CA THR A 39 -5.41 0.90 -25.51
C THR A 39 -6.77 1.58 -25.36
N ARG A 40 -7.83 0.78 -25.55
CA ARG A 40 -9.07 1.06 -24.86
C ARG A 40 -8.64 1.25 -23.41
N THR A 41 -8.69 2.49 -22.94
CA THR A 41 -9.00 2.74 -21.55
C THR A 41 -10.25 1.90 -21.35
N MET A 42 -10.13 0.72 -20.73
CA MET A 42 -11.26 -0.11 -20.37
C MET A 42 -11.96 0.61 -19.23
N ALA A 43 -12.61 1.73 -19.58
CA ALA A 43 -13.74 2.25 -18.86
C ALA A 43 -14.77 1.12 -18.85
N HIS A 44 -15.00 0.59 -17.66
CA HIS A 44 -16.01 -0.44 -17.39
C HIS A 44 -15.84 -1.72 -18.23
N ALA A 45 -14.79 -2.51 -17.93
CA ALA A 45 -15.00 -3.95 -17.97
C ALA A 45 -16.12 -4.25 -16.95
N ARG A 46 -17.34 -4.50 -17.43
CA ARG A 46 -18.32 -5.26 -16.66
C ARG A 46 -17.59 -6.57 -16.32
N GLN A 47 -17.22 -6.70 -15.05
CA GLN A 47 -16.73 -7.97 -14.54
C GLN A 47 -17.96 -8.86 -14.48
N ASP A 48 -18.09 -9.79 -15.42
CA ASP A 48 -18.96 -10.92 -15.21
C ASP A 48 -18.46 -11.63 -13.94
N GLU A 49 -19.35 -11.68 -12.94
CA GLU A 49 -19.09 -12.21 -11.62
C GLU A 49 -19.04 -13.73 -11.71
N ASP A 50 -17.87 -14.27 -12.04
CA ASP A 50 -17.69 -15.71 -12.01
C ASP A 50 -17.46 -16.15 -10.56
N GLU A 51 -18.49 -16.74 -9.96
CA GLU A 51 -18.53 -17.26 -8.58
C GLU A 51 -17.46 -18.35 -8.33
N HIS A 52 -16.76 -18.79 -9.39
CA HIS A 52 -15.68 -19.79 -9.38
C HIS A 52 -14.26 -19.22 -9.44
N ASP A 53 -14.04 -17.89 -9.44
CA ASP A 53 -12.69 -17.31 -9.41
C ASP A 53 -12.01 -17.58 -8.05
N PRO A 54 -10.87 -18.32 -7.99
CA PRO A 54 -10.14 -18.59 -6.74
C PRO A 54 -9.66 -17.31 -6.04
N VAL A 55 -9.55 -16.19 -6.75
CA VAL A 55 -9.18 -14.88 -6.18
C VAL A 55 -10.30 -14.31 -5.30
N SER A 56 -11.55 -14.72 -5.50
CA SER A 56 -12.68 -14.34 -4.65
C SER A 56 -12.47 -14.74 -3.17
N LEU A 57 -11.71 -15.82 -2.92
CA LEU A 57 -11.38 -16.31 -1.57
C LEU A 57 -10.55 -15.33 -0.75
N TYR A 58 -9.92 -14.34 -1.38
CA TYR A 58 -9.17 -13.28 -0.69
C TYR A 58 -9.99 -12.02 -0.43
N ARG A 59 -11.20 -11.92 -0.99
CA ARG A 59 -12.11 -10.80 -0.75
C ARG A 59 -12.80 -10.99 0.60
N ASP A 60 -12.38 -10.21 1.59
CA ASP A 60 -13.18 -10.08 2.80
C ASP A 60 -14.39 -9.20 2.47
N VAL A 61 -15.62 -9.69 2.72
CA VAL A 61 -16.84 -8.89 2.54
C VAL A 61 -16.97 -7.97 3.76
N PRO A 62 -16.83 -6.64 3.61
CA PRO A 62 -16.89 -5.75 4.76
C PRO A 62 -18.33 -5.72 5.27
N SER A 63 -18.54 -6.05 6.54
CA SER A 63 -19.85 -5.92 7.20
C SER A 63 -20.18 -4.47 7.56
N PHE A 64 -19.17 -3.59 7.61
CA PHE A 64 -19.32 -2.18 7.98
C PHE A 64 -19.32 -1.27 6.74
N CYS A 65 -20.30 -0.36 6.67
CA CYS A 65 -20.38 0.66 5.63
C CYS A 65 -19.88 2.00 6.17
N PHE A 66 -18.61 2.34 5.91
CA PHE A 66 -18.02 3.60 6.36
C PHE A 66 -18.81 4.81 5.89
N GLN A 67 -19.23 4.80 4.63
CA GLN A 67 -19.91 5.94 4.04
C GLN A 67 -21.23 6.21 4.75
N LYS A 68 -22.02 5.16 5.01
CA LYS A 68 -23.25 5.29 5.79
C LYS A 68 -22.97 5.83 7.19
N PHE A 69 -21.92 5.34 7.86
CA PHE A 69 -21.51 5.89 9.16
C PHE A 69 -21.20 7.39 9.10
N LEU A 70 -20.48 7.85 8.07
CA LEU A 70 -20.21 9.28 7.86
C LEU A 70 -21.50 10.07 7.54
N ASP A 71 -22.41 9.51 6.74
CA ASP A 71 -23.68 10.16 6.40
C ASP A 71 -24.56 10.33 7.65
N ASP A 72 -24.72 9.27 8.45
CA ASP A 72 -25.46 9.28 9.72
C ASP A 72 -24.82 10.28 10.72
N ALA A 73 -23.49 10.34 10.76
CA ALA A 73 -22.75 11.28 11.59
C ALA A 73 -22.95 12.73 11.14
N LEU A 74 -23.03 12.98 9.83
CA LEU A 74 -23.23 14.31 9.25
C LEU A 74 -24.61 14.85 9.60
N GLU A 75 -25.64 14.01 9.51
CA GLU A 75 -27.01 14.36 9.91
C GLU A 75 -27.07 14.77 11.38
N LYS A 76 -26.41 14.00 12.27
CA LYS A 76 -26.32 14.33 13.70
C LYS A 76 -25.61 15.66 13.93
N LEU A 77 -24.44 15.88 13.34
CA LEU A 77 -23.71 17.14 13.49
C LEU A 77 -24.54 18.35 13.01
N TYR A 78 -25.32 18.19 11.95
CA TYR A 78 -26.13 19.29 11.41
C TYR A 78 -27.42 19.59 12.17
N THR A 79 -27.84 18.70 13.06
CA THR A 79 -28.99 18.93 13.96
C THR A 79 -28.58 19.55 15.29
N MET A 80 -27.28 19.71 15.56
CA MET A 80 -26.71 20.27 16.77
C MET A 80 -26.47 21.79 16.68
N ASN A 81 -25.99 22.38 17.79
CA ASN A 81 -25.73 23.81 18.00
C ASN A 81 -25.62 24.66 16.73
N ALA A 82 -26.67 25.45 16.46
CA ALA A 82 -26.80 26.19 15.21
C ALA A 82 -25.63 27.16 14.94
N LYS A 83 -24.94 27.65 15.97
CA LYS A 83 -23.82 28.59 15.83
C LYS A 83 -22.56 27.88 15.32
N GLU A 84 -22.13 26.81 15.97
CA GLU A 84 -20.90 26.08 15.60
C GLU A 84 -21.05 25.40 14.24
N THR A 85 -22.22 24.78 14.00
CA THR A 85 -22.55 24.20 12.69
C THR A 85 -22.58 25.25 11.58
N ARG A 86 -22.97 26.51 11.87
CA ARG A 86 -22.90 27.60 10.90
C ARG A 86 -21.45 28.01 10.61
N VAL A 87 -20.60 28.10 11.63
CA VAL A 87 -19.16 28.38 11.46
C VAL A 87 -18.50 27.28 10.62
N LEU A 88 -18.73 26.01 10.97
CA LEU A 88 -18.18 24.88 10.23
C LEU A 88 -18.64 24.89 8.76
N ARG A 89 -19.92 25.16 8.47
CA ARG A 89 -20.41 25.27 7.09
C ARG A 89 -19.73 26.40 6.30
N HIS A 90 -19.47 27.53 6.95
CA HIS A 90 -18.75 28.64 6.33
C HIS A 90 -17.30 28.24 6.00
N LEU A 91 -16.59 27.62 6.95
CA LEU A 91 -15.23 27.14 6.77
C LEU A 91 -15.13 26.03 5.71
N ILE A 92 -16.12 25.15 5.62
CA ILE A 92 -16.18 24.14 4.54
C ILE A 92 -16.24 24.81 3.15
N SER A 93 -16.94 25.96 3.03
CA SER A 93 -16.99 26.70 1.76
C SER A 93 -15.66 27.37 1.44
N GLU A 94 -15.16 28.20 2.35
CA GLU A 94 -14.09 29.17 2.08
C GLU A 94 -12.77 28.90 2.81
N GLY A 95 -12.81 28.12 3.89
CA GLY A 95 -11.67 27.85 4.76
C GLY A 95 -10.66 26.87 4.16
N ASN A 96 -9.47 26.90 4.74
CA ASN A 96 -8.40 25.95 4.43
C ASN A 96 -8.49 24.68 5.30
N SER A 97 -7.69 23.66 4.99
CA SER A 97 -7.72 22.38 5.70
C SER A 97 -7.40 22.48 7.19
N PHE A 98 -6.60 23.46 7.63
CA PHE A 98 -6.31 23.69 9.04
C PHE A 98 -7.55 24.24 9.75
N GLU A 99 -8.14 25.33 9.24
CA GLU A 99 -9.31 25.96 9.84
C GLU A 99 -10.52 25.01 9.90
N ILE A 100 -10.76 24.27 8.80
CA ILE A 100 -11.84 23.26 8.74
C ILE A 100 -11.62 22.19 9.81
N PHE A 101 -10.41 21.65 9.89
CA PHE A 101 -10.12 20.56 10.83
C PHE A 101 -10.16 21.04 12.27
N GLU A 102 -9.58 22.20 12.57
CA GLU A 102 -9.62 22.83 13.90
C GLU A 102 -11.05 23.06 14.38
N ALA A 103 -11.91 23.62 13.53
CA ALA A 103 -13.31 23.84 13.88
C ALA A 103 -14.03 22.53 14.21
N LEU A 104 -13.79 21.45 13.45
CA LEU A 104 -14.40 20.14 13.71
C LEU A 104 -13.78 19.46 14.95
N TRP A 105 -12.46 19.53 15.12
CA TRP A 105 -11.71 18.87 16.20
C TRP A 105 -11.99 19.47 17.58
N ASN A 106 -12.41 20.74 17.63
CA ASN A 106 -12.81 21.42 18.86
C ASN A 106 -14.28 21.23 19.26
N MET A 107 -15.07 20.46 18.50
CA MET A 107 -16.44 20.12 18.86
C MET A 107 -16.43 18.85 19.72
N ASP A 108 -16.85 18.94 20.99
CA ASP A 108 -16.95 17.79 21.89
C ASP A 108 -17.90 16.73 21.32
N GLU A 109 -19.00 17.17 20.71
CA GLU A 109 -19.99 16.32 20.06
C GLU A 109 -19.40 15.55 18.88
N ALA A 110 -18.48 16.15 18.13
CA ALA A 110 -17.79 15.46 17.04
C ALA A 110 -16.92 14.32 17.59
N HIS A 111 -16.31 14.48 18.78
CA HIS A 111 -15.58 13.40 19.42
C HIS A 111 -16.51 12.25 19.83
N GLU A 112 -17.75 12.51 20.22
CA GLU A 112 -18.72 11.46 20.51
C GLU A 112 -19.21 10.77 19.22
N ILE A 113 -19.65 11.55 18.24
CA ILE A 113 -20.28 11.06 17.00
C ILE A 113 -19.28 10.33 16.10
N LEU A 114 -18.07 10.86 15.94
CA LEU A 114 -17.03 10.31 15.06
C LEU A 114 -16.14 9.30 15.78
N THR A 115 -16.69 8.59 16.75
CA THR A 115 -16.03 7.44 17.38
C THR A 115 -16.53 6.15 16.72
N PRO A 116 -15.64 5.38 16.06
CA PRO A 116 -15.97 4.02 15.62
C PRO A 116 -16.50 3.15 16.77
N PRO A 117 -17.42 2.21 16.53
CA PRO A 117 -17.97 1.35 17.59
C PRO A 117 -16.90 0.67 18.46
N GLU A 118 -17.12 0.59 19.78
CA GLU A 118 -16.16 0.08 20.80
C GLU A 118 -15.55 -1.30 20.49
N LYS A 119 -16.26 -2.15 19.72
CA LYS A 119 -15.73 -3.43 19.19
C LYS A 119 -14.54 -3.26 18.23
N LEU A 120 -14.06 -2.04 17.99
CA LEU A 120 -12.83 -1.73 17.26
C LEU A 120 -11.70 -1.19 18.14
N VAL A 121 -12.00 -0.88 19.40
CA VAL A 121 -11.10 -0.22 20.35
C VAL A 121 -10.69 -1.17 21.47
N SER A 122 -11.40 -2.29 21.69
CA SER A 122 -10.92 -3.30 22.63
C SER A 122 -9.59 -3.91 22.16
N GLU A 123 -8.65 -4.04 23.09
CA GLU A 123 -7.33 -4.67 22.89
C GLU A 123 -7.46 -6.08 22.30
N ASP A 124 -8.60 -6.74 22.51
CA ASP A 124 -8.91 -8.07 21.99
C ASP A 124 -9.06 -8.17 20.46
N VAL A 125 -9.23 -7.05 19.76
CA VAL A 125 -9.46 -7.02 18.30
C VAL A 125 -8.17 -6.76 17.53
N GLU A 126 -7.08 -6.41 18.23
CA GLU A 126 -5.79 -6.27 17.60
C GLU A 126 -5.29 -7.65 17.13
N THR A 127 -4.78 -7.70 15.90
CA THR A 127 -3.82 -8.72 15.40
C THR A 127 -4.18 -10.20 15.27
N ARG A 128 -5.22 -10.75 15.91
CA ARG A 128 -5.25 -12.21 16.16
C ARG A 128 -5.27 -13.11 14.92
N LYS A 129 -4.09 -13.61 14.60
CA LYS A 129 -3.89 -14.97 14.11
C LYS A 129 -4.66 -15.93 15.02
N SER A 130 -5.36 -16.87 14.42
CA SER A 130 -6.26 -17.80 15.08
C SER A 130 -5.97 -19.22 14.62
N ALA A 131 -5.54 -20.07 15.55
CA ALA A 131 -5.35 -21.50 15.27
C ALA A 131 -6.65 -22.15 14.75
N LYS A 132 -7.80 -21.76 15.33
CA LYS A 132 -9.12 -22.25 14.90
C LYS A 132 -9.42 -21.89 13.44
N GLU A 133 -9.24 -20.63 13.05
CA GLU A 133 -9.46 -20.21 11.66
C GLU A 133 -8.43 -20.83 10.71
N SER A 134 -7.17 -20.92 11.14
CA SER A 134 -6.10 -21.59 10.39
C SER A 134 -6.47 -23.03 10.05
N ILE A 135 -6.89 -23.82 11.05
CA ILE A 135 -7.30 -25.21 10.87
C ILE A 135 -8.53 -25.30 9.95
N MET A 136 -9.50 -24.40 10.09
CA MET A 136 -10.66 -24.34 9.21
C MET A 136 -10.24 -24.14 7.75
N TYR A 137 -9.35 -23.19 7.46
CA TYR A 137 -8.87 -22.97 6.09
C TYR A 137 -8.04 -24.14 5.56
N MET A 138 -7.20 -24.75 6.40
CA MET A 138 -6.43 -25.94 6.00
C MET A 138 -7.36 -27.09 5.60
N ARG A 139 -8.36 -27.40 6.43
CA ARG A 139 -9.37 -28.43 6.11
C ARG A 139 -10.15 -28.14 4.84
N ARG A 140 -10.44 -26.85 4.56
CA ARG A 140 -11.04 -26.47 3.28
C ARG A 140 -10.11 -26.73 2.11
N GLY A 141 -8.81 -26.47 2.26
CA GLY A 141 -7.79 -26.81 1.26
C GLY A 141 -7.77 -28.31 0.96
N ASP A 142 -7.86 -29.15 1.99
CA ASP A 142 -7.87 -30.61 1.85
C ASP A 142 -9.02 -31.11 0.96
N LEU A 143 -10.20 -30.47 1.02
CA LEU A 143 -11.35 -30.81 0.16
C LEU A 143 -11.08 -30.62 -1.34
N TYR A 144 -10.14 -29.73 -1.69
CA TYR A 144 -9.79 -29.40 -3.07
C TYR A 144 -8.45 -29.98 -3.51
N PHE A 145 -7.73 -30.67 -2.62
CA PHE A 145 -6.35 -31.12 -2.85
C PHE A 145 -6.18 -31.93 -4.16
N ASP A 146 -7.15 -32.81 -4.44
CA ASP A 146 -7.14 -33.66 -5.64
C ASP A 146 -7.93 -33.07 -6.80
N SER A 147 -8.98 -32.29 -6.53
CA SER A 147 -9.96 -31.83 -7.52
C SER A 147 -9.61 -30.46 -8.14
N ASN A 148 -9.10 -29.52 -7.35
CA ASN A 148 -8.76 -28.17 -7.80
C ASN A 148 -7.57 -27.60 -7.02
N LYS A 149 -6.37 -27.83 -7.56
CA LYS A 149 -5.10 -27.47 -6.89
C LYS A 149 -4.93 -25.96 -6.69
N ASP A 150 -5.47 -25.12 -7.57
CA ASP A 150 -5.38 -23.67 -7.42
C ASP A 150 -6.23 -23.16 -6.24
N VAL A 151 -7.46 -23.69 -6.10
CA VAL A 151 -8.33 -23.41 -4.96
C VAL A 151 -7.73 -23.95 -3.66
N ALA A 152 -7.17 -25.17 -3.68
CA ALA A 152 -6.47 -25.75 -2.54
C ALA A 152 -5.29 -24.86 -2.09
N LEU A 153 -4.50 -24.36 -3.04
CA LEU A 153 -3.37 -23.47 -2.77
C LEU A 153 -3.84 -22.15 -2.12
N CYS A 154 -4.93 -21.56 -2.60
CA CYS A 154 -5.52 -20.37 -1.98
C CYS A 154 -5.89 -20.61 -0.52
N TYR A 155 -6.51 -21.74 -0.21
CA TYR A 155 -6.88 -22.11 1.16
C TYR A 155 -5.67 -22.40 2.05
N TYR A 156 -4.64 -23.10 1.57
CA TYR A 156 -3.41 -23.31 2.35
C TYR A 156 -2.62 -22.02 2.56
N ASN A 157 -2.61 -21.12 1.60
CA ASN A 157 -2.06 -19.78 1.81
C ASN A 157 -2.82 -19.03 2.90
N ARG A 158 -4.16 -19.14 2.91
CA ARG A 158 -5.00 -18.51 3.93
C ARG A 158 -4.83 -19.16 5.31
N SER A 159 -4.66 -20.48 5.41
CA SER A 159 -4.36 -21.13 6.68
C SER A 159 -3.06 -20.61 7.28
N ILE A 160 -1.99 -20.53 6.48
CA ILE A 160 -0.70 -19.96 6.91
C ILE A 160 -0.86 -18.49 7.33
N ILE A 161 -1.61 -17.66 6.61
CA ILE A 161 -1.81 -16.25 7.00
C ILE A 161 -2.42 -16.13 8.41
N PHE A 162 -3.39 -16.99 8.73
CA PHE A 162 -4.14 -16.96 9.99
C PHE A 162 -3.48 -17.76 11.12
N ALA A 163 -2.58 -18.70 10.85
CA ALA A 163 -1.88 -19.46 11.88
C ALA A 163 -1.07 -18.54 12.83
N PRO A 164 -1.01 -18.80 14.15
CA PRO A 164 -0.05 -18.14 15.05
C PRO A 164 1.38 -18.27 14.54
N HIS A 165 2.17 -17.20 14.63
CA HIS A 165 3.54 -17.15 14.12
C HIS A 165 4.52 -16.85 15.25
N PRO A 166 5.76 -17.37 15.17
CA PRO A 166 6.83 -16.90 16.02
C PRO A 166 6.97 -15.39 15.94
N PRO A 167 7.19 -14.71 17.06
CA PRO A 167 7.39 -13.28 17.04
C PRO A 167 8.67 -12.95 16.29
N ILE A 168 8.68 -11.81 15.63
CA ILE A 168 9.85 -11.32 14.90
C ILE A 168 10.38 -10.11 15.65
N ARG A 169 11.63 -10.16 16.11
CA ARG A 169 12.32 -9.00 16.69
C ARG A 169 13.16 -8.31 15.63
N ILE A 170 12.96 -7.00 15.44
CA ILE A 170 13.80 -6.19 14.55
C ILE A 170 14.20 -4.91 15.30
N GLY A 171 15.48 -4.78 15.61
CA GLY A 171 15.98 -3.75 16.52
C GLY A 171 15.29 -3.85 17.89
N ASN A 172 14.72 -2.75 18.36
CA ASN A 172 14.02 -2.68 19.64
C ASN A 172 12.53 -3.06 19.55
N ARG A 173 12.05 -3.52 18.40
CA ARG A 173 10.62 -3.79 18.17
C ARG A 173 10.32 -5.27 18.06
N MET A 174 9.29 -5.70 18.78
CA MET A 174 8.69 -7.03 18.64
C MET A 174 7.46 -6.95 17.73
N TYR A 175 7.32 -7.92 16.83
CA TYR A 175 6.15 -8.10 15.97
C TYR A 175 5.54 -9.48 16.27
N SER A 176 4.51 -9.49 17.12
CA SER A 176 3.77 -10.67 17.58
C SER A 176 2.26 -10.44 17.46
N ALA A 177 1.47 -11.51 17.50
CA ALA A 177 0.00 -11.46 17.47
C ALA A 177 -0.63 -11.47 18.87
N GLY A 178 0.10 -11.02 19.89
CA GLY A 178 -0.31 -10.98 21.31
C GLY A 178 0.16 -9.68 21.98
N PRO A 179 -0.12 -9.50 23.30
CA PRO A 179 0.30 -8.30 24.03
C PRO A 179 1.79 -8.06 23.85
N GLU A 180 2.19 -6.79 23.69
CA GLU A 180 3.55 -6.37 23.32
C GLU A 180 4.62 -6.73 24.39
N ASP A 181 4.22 -7.31 25.53
CA ASP A 181 4.99 -7.43 26.78
C ASP A 181 5.27 -8.88 27.23
N VAL A 182 5.37 -9.85 26.32
CA VAL A 182 5.92 -11.16 26.70
C VAL A 182 7.45 -11.03 26.76
N ASP A 183 7.98 -10.95 27.98
CA ASP A 183 9.41 -10.95 28.26
C ASP A 183 10.10 -12.09 27.50
N GLY A 184 11.25 -11.77 26.90
CA GLY A 184 11.93 -12.61 25.89
C GLY A 184 12.46 -13.96 26.41
N GLU A 185 12.21 -14.32 27.66
CA GLU A 185 12.65 -15.55 28.29
C GLU A 185 11.60 -16.68 28.27
N ASP A 186 10.32 -16.37 28.00
CA ASP A 186 9.21 -17.36 28.02
C ASP A 186 8.76 -17.82 26.61
N LEU A 187 9.53 -17.49 25.57
CA LEU A 187 9.22 -17.83 24.17
C LEU A 187 9.54 -19.29 23.79
N GLY A 188 10.16 -20.05 24.71
CA GLY A 188 10.62 -21.42 24.47
C GLY A 188 9.50 -22.45 24.28
N ASP A 189 8.28 -22.16 24.74
CA ASP A 189 7.18 -23.16 24.85
C ASP A 189 5.93 -22.85 24.00
N LEU A 190 5.98 -21.89 23.06
CA LEU A 190 4.86 -21.70 22.14
C LEU A 190 4.82 -22.80 21.06
N ASP A 191 3.83 -23.68 21.17
CA ASP A 191 3.52 -24.72 20.18
C ASP A 191 3.08 -24.10 18.83
N TYR A 192 3.99 -24.09 17.85
CA TYR A 192 3.70 -23.70 16.46
C TYR A 192 3.26 -24.87 15.58
N THR A 193 2.85 -26.01 16.16
CA THR A 193 2.43 -27.21 15.42
C THR A 193 1.37 -26.92 14.35
N VAL A 194 0.42 -26.01 14.62
CA VAL A 194 -0.58 -25.61 13.62
C VAL A 194 0.08 -24.96 12.39
N LEU A 195 1.06 -24.08 12.61
CA LEU A 195 1.79 -23.43 11.52
C LEU A 195 2.63 -24.45 10.74
N THR A 196 3.34 -25.33 11.44
CA THR A 196 4.12 -26.44 10.86
C THR A 196 3.23 -27.32 9.98
N ARG A 197 2.05 -27.71 10.46
CA ARG A 197 1.06 -28.50 9.68
C ARG A 197 0.57 -27.76 8.44
N CYS A 198 0.34 -26.45 8.54
CA CYS A 198 -0.11 -25.64 7.39
C CYS A 198 0.96 -25.55 6.30
N TYR A 199 2.22 -25.31 6.66
CA TYR A 199 3.32 -25.32 5.68
C TYR A 199 3.55 -26.71 5.09
N ARG A 200 3.44 -27.78 5.89
CA ARG A 200 3.50 -29.17 5.40
C ARG A 200 2.42 -29.43 4.34
N ALA A 201 1.17 -29.10 4.63
CA ALA A 201 0.05 -29.29 3.70
C ALA A 201 0.28 -28.54 2.37
N ARG A 202 0.76 -27.28 2.45
CA ARG A 202 1.13 -26.52 1.25
C ARG A 202 2.31 -27.13 0.50
N ALA A 203 3.34 -27.61 1.20
CA ALA A 203 4.49 -28.28 0.59
C ALA A 203 4.06 -29.53 -0.19
N MET A 204 3.18 -30.36 0.38
CA MET A 204 2.63 -31.55 -0.29
C MET A 204 1.85 -31.19 -1.55
N LEU A 205 1.03 -30.12 -1.51
CA LEU A 205 0.31 -29.65 -2.69
C LEU A 205 1.28 -29.15 -3.77
N LEU A 206 2.28 -28.34 -3.39
CA LEU A 206 3.28 -27.80 -4.31
C LEU A 206 4.10 -28.91 -4.97
N PHE A 207 4.44 -29.95 -4.23
CA PHE A 207 5.07 -31.16 -4.77
C PHE A 207 4.19 -31.82 -5.84
N LYS A 208 2.89 -32.03 -5.53
CA LYS A 208 1.91 -32.58 -6.48
C LYS A 208 1.63 -31.67 -7.70
N MET A 209 1.94 -30.39 -7.60
CA MET A 209 1.88 -29.42 -8.71
C MET A 209 3.20 -29.34 -9.51
N GLY A 210 4.24 -30.10 -9.15
CA GLY A 210 5.57 -30.02 -9.78
C GLY A 210 6.31 -28.72 -9.47
N LYS A 211 5.90 -27.98 -8.42
CA LYS A 211 6.51 -26.71 -8.01
C LYS A 211 7.63 -26.96 -6.99
N PHE A 212 8.67 -27.69 -7.39
CA PHE A 212 9.71 -28.23 -6.50
C PHE A 212 10.48 -27.14 -5.72
N VAL A 213 10.85 -26.02 -6.34
CA VAL A 213 11.51 -24.89 -5.65
C VAL A 213 10.65 -24.34 -4.50
N LEU A 214 9.35 -24.17 -4.75
CA LEU A 214 8.41 -23.64 -3.75
C LEU A 214 8.15 -24.68 -2.65
N CYS A 215 8.11 -25.97 -3.01
CA CYS A 215 8.02 -27.08 -2.07
C CYS A 215 9.23 -27.10 -1.12
N LEU A 216 10.46 -27.04 -1.66
CA LEU A 216 11.70 -26.99 -0.87
C LEU A 216 11.74 -25.80 0.09
N LYS A 217 11.23 -24.63 -0.35
CA LYS A 217 11.11 -23.45 0.51
C LYS A 217 10.23 -23.73 1.73
N ASP A 218 9.07 -24.36 1.54
CA ASP A 218 8.15 -24.69 2.64
C ASP A 218 8.70 -25.79 3.54
N ILE A 219 9.34 -26.82 2.98
CA ILE A 219 10.06 -27.85 3.76
C ILE A 219 11.10 -27.20 4.67
N GLY A 220 11.90 -26.28 4.15
CA GLY A 220 12.89 -25.55 4.95
C GLY A 220 12.26 -24.70 6.06
N ILE A 221 11.04 -24.17 5.87
CA ILE A 221 10.30 -23.46 6.93
C ILE A 221 9.87 -24.42 8.03
N VAL A 222 9.28 -25.56 7.64
CA VAL A 222 8.82 -26.61 8.56
C VAL A 222 9.96 -27.10 9.45
N GLN A 223 11.13 -27.39 8.86
CA GLN A 223 12.32 -27.81 9.61
C GLN A 223 12.79 -26.77 10.64
N ARG A 224 12.71 -25.47 10.31
CA ARG A 224 13.08 -24.39 11.24
C ARG A 224 12.10 -24.20 12.39
N LEU A 225 10.83 -24.56 12.20
CA LEU A 225 9.80 -24.43 13.25
C LEU A 225 9.80 -25.61 14.24
N GLY A 226 10.52 -26.68 13.93
CA GLY A 226 10.46 -27.95 14.67
C GLY A 226 9.35 -28.85 14.16
N CYS A 227 9.69 -30.11 13.88
CA CYS A 227 8.77 -31.15 13.43
C CYS A 227 8.46 -32.13 14.56
N PRO A 228 7.18 -32.46 14.78
CA PRO A 228 6.81 -33.74 15.36
C PRO A 228 7.41 -34.90 14.55
N SER A 229 7.85 -35.98 15.20
CA SER A 229 8.60 -37.08 14.56
C SER A 229 7.82 -37.79 13.44
N ASP A 230 6.49 -37.83 13.53
CA ASP A 230 5.56 -38.40 12.54
C ASP A 230 5.43 -37.57 11.24
N VAL A 231 5.95 -36.33 11.23
CA VAL A 231 5.88 -35.42 10.08
C VAL A 231 7.17 -35.45 9.24
N ASN A 232 8.28 -35.96 9.79
CA ASN A 232 9.61 -35.75 9.22
C ASN A 232 9.95 -36.69 8.05
N GLU A 233 9.54 -37.95 8.11
CA GLU A 233 9.89 -38.96 7.08
C GLU A 233 9.32 -38.63 5.69
N ASP A 234 8.04 -38.24 5.61
CA ASP A 234 7.40 -37.84 4.33
C ASP A 234 8.10 -36.65 3.68
N LEU A 235 8.54 -35.69 4.48
CA LEU A 235 9.18 -34.46 3.99
C LEU A 235 10.61 -34.71 3.51
N GLU A 236 11.33 -35.64 4.13
CA GLU A 236 12.67 -36.04 3.69
C GLU A 236 12.63 -36.73 2.32
N HIS A 237 11.69 -37.65 2.11
CA HIS A 237 11.47 -38.26 0.80
C HIS A 237 11.11 -37.20 -0.27
N MET A 238 10.14 -36.32 0.04
CA MET A 238 9.77 -35.23 -0.87
C MET A 238 10.97 -34.32 -1.18
N ARG A 239 11.81 -34.02 -0.19
CA ARG A 239 13.00 -33.18 -0.35
C ARG A 239 14.02 -33.83 -1.28
N ALA A 240 14.30 -35.12 -1.10
CA ALA A 240 15.21 -35.87 -1.95
C ALA A 240 14.74 -35.83 -3.42
N HIS A 241 13.47 -36.13 -3.66
CA HIS A 241 12.89 -36.08 -5.01
C HIS A 241 12.89 -34.66 -5.60
N CYS A 242 12.56 -33.63 -4.82
CA CYS A 242 12.67 -32.25 -5.29
C CYS A 242 14.10 -31.92 -5.75
N ASN A 243 15.12 -32.31 -4.98
CA ASN A 243 16.51 -32.02 -5.32
C ASN A 243 16.97 -32.76 -6.58
N GLU A 244 16.55 -34.02 -6.76
CA GLU A 244 16.80 -34.80 -7.96
C GLU A 244 16.22 -34.11 -9.20
N MET A 245 14.93 -33.77 -9.18
CA MET A 245 14.27 -33.04 -10.27
C MET A 245 14.91 -31.69 -10.57
N MET A 246 15.42 -30.97 -9.55
CA MET A 246 16.15 -29.72 -9.73
C MET A 246 17.49 -29.94 -10.44
N SER A 247 18.22 -30.99 -10.09
CA SER A 247 19.50 -31.34 -10.73
C SER A 247 19.36 -31.77 -12.18
N GLU A 248 18.25 -32.45 -12.53
CA GLU A 248 17.93 -32.80 -13.92
C GLU A 248 17.55 -31.56 -14.75
N SER A 249 16.92 -30.56 -14.14
CA SER A 249 16.52 -29.32 -14.80
C SER A 249 17.68 -28.39 -15.15
N GLU A 250 18.83 -28.48 -14.46
CA GLU A 250 20.04 -27.71 -14.79
C GLU A 250 20.64 -28.09 -16.15
N ASN A 251 20.28 -29.27 -16.70
CA ASN A 251 20.66 -29.70 -18.05
C ASN A 251 19.72 -29.17 -19.15
N ALA A 252 18.64 -28.47 -18.79
CA ALA A 252 17.82 -27.67 -19.70
C ALA A 252 18.09 -26.19 -19.39
N ALA A 253 18.60 -25.45 -20.37
CA ALA A 253 19.03 -24.06 -20.22
C ALA A 253 17.87 -23.04 -20.00
N GLU A 254 16.92 -23.31 -19.11
CA GLU A 254 16.04 -22.31 -18.55
C GLU A 254 16.39 -22.11 -17.07
N PRO A 255 16.96 -20.95 -16.70
CA PRO A 255 17.29 -20.70 -15.31
C PRO A 255 16.01 -20.78 -14.47
N VAL A 256 16.17 -21.42 -13.32
CA VAL A 256 15.27 -21.50 -12.15
C VAL A 256 14.69 -20.13 -11.69
N ALA A 257 15.06 -19.04 -12.38
CA ALA A 257 14.44 -17.73 -12.38
C ALA A 257 13.06 -17.65 -13.07
N ALA A 258 12.62 -18.66 -13.83
CA ALA A 258 11.45 -18.59 -14.72
C ALA A 258 10.07 -18.36 -14.05
N PHE A 259 9.95 -18.39 -12.71
CA PHE A 259 8.70 -18.09 -12.00
C PHE A 259 8.77 -16.89 -11.06
N HIS A 260 9.93 -16.26 -10.95
CA HIS A 260 10.03 -14.87 -10.53
C HIS A 260 9.73 -14.06 -11.78
N VAL A 261 8.49 -13.62 -11.99
CA VAL A 261 8.17 -12.66 -13.07
C VAL A 261 9.26 -11.60 -13.04
N LEU A 262 10.06 -11.58 -14.12
CA LEU A 262 11.17 -10.68 -14.38
C LEU A 262 10.65 -9.25 -14.23
N CYS A 263 10.65 -8.75 -13.01
CA CYS A 263 10.64 -7.33 -12.78
C CYS A 263 12.06 -6.92 -13.15
N ARG A 264 12.25 -6.69 -14.45
CA ARG A 264 13.47 -6.08 -14.95
C ARG A 264 13.68 -4.81 -14.16
N GLU A 265 14.94 -4.49 -13.89
CA GLU A 265 15.25 -3.21 -13.29
C GLU A 265 14.65 -2.09 -14.15
N PRO A 266 14.07 -1.05 -13.53
CA PRO A 266 13.59 0.10 -14.28
C PRO A 266 14.75 0.65 -15.13
N PRO A 267 14.49 1.04 -16.38
CA PRO A 267 15.51 1.64 -17.23
C PRO A 267 16.01 2.93 -16.59
N ALA A 268 17.29 3.23 -16.78
CA ALA A 268 17.82 4.55 -16.44
C ALA A 268 17.36 5.58 -17.48
N LEU A 269 17.14 6.82 -17.05
CA LEU A 269 17.04 7.96 -17.96
C LEU A 269 18.43 8.31 -18.47
N GLU A 270 18.59 8.38 -19.78
CA GLU A 270 19.86 8.74 -20.43
C GLU A 270 20.20 10.22 -20.21
N ASP A 271 19.18 11.09 -20.19
CA ASP A 271 19.31 12.53 -20.13
C ASP A 271 18.42 13.18 -19.04
N PRO A 272 18.67 12.97 -17.74
CA PRO A 272 17.81 13.52 -16.69
C PRO A 272 17.72 15.06 -16.72
N ASN A 273 16.51 15.60 -16.59
CA ASN A 273 16.30 17.04 -16.46
C ASN A 273 16.80 17.53 -15.08
N PRO A 274 17.69 18.55 -15.01
CA PRO A 274 18.22 19.05 -13.74
C PRO A 274 17.16 19.51 -12.73
N HIS A 275 16.03 20.02 -13.21
CA HIS A 275 14.92 20.50 -12.38
C HIS A 275 13.82 19.46 -12.15
N LEU A 276 13.76 18.41 -12.97
CA LEU A 276 12.91 17.24 -12.81
C LEU A 276 13.72 15.96 -13.02
N PRO A 277 14.51 15.51 -12.04
CA PRO A 277 15.45 14.39 -12.23
C PRO A 277 14.79 13.06 -12.61
N ALA A 278 13.50 12.90 -12.29
CA ALA A 278 12.70 11.75 -12.70
C ALA A 278 12.19 11.85 -14.15
N ALA A 279 12.53 12.90 -14.89
CA ALA A 279 12.11 13.12 -16.27
C ALA A 279 13.30 13.38 -17.19
N SER A 280 13.15 13.03 -18.47
CA SER A 280 14.10 13.37 -19.52
C SER A 280 14.18 14.88 -19.73
N SER A 281 15.34 15.37 -20.18
CA SER A 281 15.57 16.75 -20.61
C SER A 281 14.65 17.16 -21.78
N ALA A 282 14.03 16.19 -22.46
CA ALA A 282 13.00 16.41 -23.46
C ALA A 282 11.73 17.09 -22.92
N VAL A 283 11.49 17.02 -21.60
CA VAL A 283 10.30 17.62 -20.98
C VAL A 283 10.66 18.51 -19.79
N SER A 284 9.86 19.55 -19.58
CA SER A 284 10.02 20.47 -18.46
C SER A 284 8.67 20.78 -17.81
N LEU A 285 8.71 21.16 -16.53
CA LEU A 285 7.52 21.57 -15.78
C LEU A 285 7.16 23.01 -16.12
N GLY A 286 5.96 23.18 -16.65
CA GLY A 286 5.36 24.47 -16.99
C GLY A 286 4.06 24.73 -16.24
N HIS A 287 3.49 25.89 -16.52
CA HIS A 287 2.23 26.33 -15.97
C HIS A 287 1.29 26.80 -17.06
N ASN A 288 -0.01 26.64 -16.85
CA ASN A 288 -0.97 27.30 -17.73
C ASN A 288 -0.86 28.83 -17.62
N ASN A 289 -1.38 29.55 -18.62
CA ASN A 289 -1.31 31.01 -18.69
C ASN A 289 -1.87 31.72 -17.44
N THR A 290 -2.80 31.09 -16.72
CA THR A 290 -3.38 31.63 -15.48
C THR A 290 -2.57 31.28 -14.22
N GLY A 291 -1.46 30.54 -14.34
CA GLY A 291 -0.63 30.11 -13.21
C GLY A 291 -1.31 29.16 -12.22
N SER A 292 -2.49 28.65 -12.56
CA SER A 292 -3.36 27.87 -11.67
C SER A 292 -3.19 26.36 -11.82
N ARG A 293 -2.39 25.91 -12.79
CA ARG A 293 -2.16 24.50 -13.09
C ARG A 293 -0.73 24.23 -13.55
N ARG A 294 -0.18 23.10 -13.10
CA ARG A 294 1.08 22.52 -13.55
C ARG A 294 0.84 21.53 -14.70
N HIS A 295 1.72 21.54 -15.71
CA HIS A 295 1.75 20.56 -16.80
C HIS A 295 3.18 20.36 -17.29
N LEU A 296 3.43 19.29 -18.03
CA LEU A 296 4.71 19.08 -18.72
C LEU A 296 4.61 19.63 -20.14
N TYR A 297 5.67 20.30 -20.59
CA TYR A 297 5.85 20.73 -21.98
C TYR A 297 7.07 20.04 -22.59
N ALA A 298 7.02 19.82 -23.90
CA ALA A 298 8.16 19.31 -24.65
C ALA A 298 9.15 20.45 -24.96
N ASN A 299 10.45 20.20 -24.75
CA ASN A 299 11.56 21.11 -25.06
C ASN A 299 12.10 20.90 -26.47
N ARG A 300 11.83 19.72 -27.05
CA ARG A 300 12.22 19.29 -28.39
C ARG A 300 11.14 18.36 -28.95
N ASP A 301 11.29 18.01 -30.21
CA ASP A 301 10.54 16.90 -30.78
C ASP A 301 10.89 15.60 -30.05
N ILE A 302 9.87 14.78 -29.79
CA ILE A 302 9.98 13.52 -29.04
C ILE A 302 9.53 12.40 -29.97
N GLU A 303 10.43 11.44 -30.19
CA GLU A 303 10.17 10.26 -31.00
C GLU A 303 9.31 9.24 -30.25
N GLN A 304 8.67 8.40 -31.04
CA GLN A 304 7.86 7.31 -30.55
C GLN A 304 8.73 6.28 -29.80
N GLY A 305 8.24 5.80 -28.65
CA GLY A 305 8.96 4.85 -27.81
C GLY A 305 9.98 5.46 -26.84
N GLU A 306 10.32 6.75 -26.98
CA GLU A 306 11.21 7.45 -26.03
C GLU A 306 10.65 7.42 -24.59
N ILE A 307 11.56 7.21 -23.62
CA ILE A 307 11.24 7.26 -22.19
C ILE A 307 11.32 8.70 -21.71
N LEU A 308 10.20 9.22 -21.23
CA LEU A 308 10.09 10.60 -20.77
C LEU A 308 10.19 10.75 -19.26
N ILE A 309 9.74 9.75 -18.50
CA ILE A 309 9.72 9.80 -17.04
C ILE A 309 10.09 8.42 -16.53
N VAL A 310 10.98 8.37 -15.54
CA VAL A 310 11.27 7.21 -14.69
C VAL A 310 11.19 7.69 -13.24
N GLU A 311 10.03 7.52 -12.61
CA GLU A 311 9.72 8.12 -11.32
C GLU A 311 9.50 7.07 -10.24
N LYS A 312 10.22 7.16 -9.13
CA LYS A 312 9.98 6.31 -7.95
C LYS A 312 8.76 6.78 -7.20
N ASN A 313 7.87 5.85 -6.87
CA ASN A 313 6.62 6.17 -6.19
C ASN A 313 6.87 6.70 -4.75
N TYR A 314 6.14 7.73 -4.32
CA TYR A 314 6.24 8.17 -2.92
C TYR A 314 5.64 7.11 -1.98
N CYS A 315 4.39 6.75 -2.20
CA CYS A 315 3.73 5.64 -1.50
C CYS A 315 2.89 4.85 -2.51
N ASN A 316 2.60 3.59 -2.21
CA ASN A 316 1.69 2.75 -2.98
C ASN A 316 0.76 2.01 -2.02
N ILE A 317 -0.27 1.35 -2.55
CA ILE A 317 -1.09 0.39 -1.83
C ILE A 317 -1.70 -0.61 -2.81
N LEU A 318 -1.81 -1.88 -2.39
CA LEU A 318 -2.55 -2.88 -3.14
C LEU A 318 -4.05 -2.69 -2.93
N LEU A 319 -4.84 -2.81 -4.00
CA LEU A 319 -6.29 -2.87 -3.84
C LEU A 319 -6.66 -4.07 -2.95
N PRO A 320 -7.73 -3.98 -2.14
CA PRO A 320 -8.08 -5.03 -1.17
C PRO A 320 -8.15 -6.44 -1.76
N LYS A 321 -8.69 -6.60 -2.97
CA LYS A 321 -8.74 -7.90 -3.69
C LYS A 321 -7.38 -8.52 -4.01
N TYR A 322 -6.29 -7.74 -3.95
CA TYR A 322 -4.94 -8.16 -4.30
C TYR A 322 -3.98 -8.23 -3.10
N ILE A 323 -4.37 -7.74 -1.92
CA ILE A 323 -3.46 -7.51 -0.78
C ILE A 323 -2.81 -8.80 -0.22
N ARG A 324 -3.42 -9.96 -0.50
CA ARG A 324 -2.92 -11.29 -0.10
C ARG A 324 -2.37 -12.14 -1.26
N LEU A 325 -2.42 -11.59 -2.48
CA LEU A 325 -1.88 -12.22 -3.70
C LEU A 325 -0.55 -11.60 -4.14
N PHE A 326 -0.31 -10.36 -3.73
CA PHE A 326 0.88 -9.60 -4.08
C PHE A 326 1.63 -9.18 -2.81
N CYS A 327 2.94 -9.12 -2.91
CA CYS A 327 3.81 -8.65 -1.86
C CYS A 327 3.46 -7.19 -1.53
N SER A 328 3.15 -6.92 -0.27
CA SER A 328 2.81 -5.56 0.20
C SER A 328 4.00 -4.60 0.27
N PHE A 329 5.21 -5.06 -0.09
CA PHE A 329 6.43 -4.26 -0.21
C PHE A 329 6.77 -3.99 -1.68
N CYS A 330 7.16 -5.05 -2.42
CA CYS A 330 7.61 -4.92 -3.80
C CYS A 330 6.52 -5.10 -4.85
N LEU A 331 5.26 -5.28 -4.44
CA LEU A 331 4.10 -5.49 -5.30
C LEU A 331 4.19 -6.72 -6.22
N ARG A 332 5.15 -7.63 -6.02
CA ARG A 332 5.27 -8.87 -6.80
C ARG A 332 4.19 -9.89 -6.44
N ARG A 333 3.57 -10.49 -7.45
CA ARG A 333 2.64 -11.62 -7.25
C ARG A 333 3.39 -12.76 -6.56
N THR A 334 2.73 -13.42 -5.61
CA THR A 334 3.35 -14.47 -4.80
C THR A 334 2.45 -15.70 -4.73
N TRP A 335 2.99 -16.84 -5.13
CA TRP A 335 2.31 -18.14 -5.04
C TRP A 335 2.35 -18.70 -3.61
N THR A 336 3.48 -18.49 -2.92
CA THR A 336 3.71 -18.91 -1.54
C THR A 336 3.97 -17.70 -0.63
N PRO A 337 2.95 -16.86 -0.38
CA PRO A 337 3.08 -15.69 0.48
C PRO A 337 3.62 -16.05 1.87
N LEU A 338 4.51 -15.19 2.36
CA LEU A 338 4.94 -15.13 3.75
C LEU A 338 4.13 -14.03 4.45
N PRO A 339 3.33 -14.34 5.48
CA PRO A 339 2.53 -13.32 6.16
C PRO A 339 3.38 -12.48 7.13
N CYS A 340 2.81 -11.36 7.58
CA CYS A 340 3.23 -10.68 8.80
C CYS A 340 3.10 -11.63 10.01
N SER A 341 4.01 -11.54 10.99
CA SER A 341 3.91 -12.30 12.24
C SER A 341 2.87 -11.72 13.20
N ALA A 342 2.59 -10.42 13.10
CA ALA A 342 1.62 -9.74 13.94
C ALA A 342 0.21 -9.78 13.36
N CYS A 343 -0.01 -9.43 12.09
CA CYS A 343 -1.37 -9.32 11.52
C CYS A 343 -1.65 -10.30 10.38
N THR A 344 -2.93 -10.41 10.00
CA THR A 344 -3.43 -11.20 8.85
C THR A 344 -3.69 -10.36 7.59
N GLN A 345 -3.27 -9.09 7.61
CA GLN A 345 -3.71 -8.08 6.63
C GLN A 345 -2.83 -8.02 5.38
N VAL A 346 -1.56 -8.40 5.47
CA VAL A 346 -0.57 -8.27 4.39
C VAL A 346 0.31 -9.51 4.26
N VAL A 347 0.88 -9.68 3.07
CA VAL A 347 1.82 -10.76 2.76
C VAL A 347 3.05 -10.25 2.01
N PHE A 348 4.10 -11.07 1.98
CA PHE A 348 5.39 -10.76 1.36
C PHE A 348 5.90 -11.95 0.54
N CYS A 349 6.68 -11.70 -0.52
CA CYS A 349 7.24 -12.76 -1.36
C CYS A 349 8.49 -13.42 -0.74
N SER A 350 9.23 -12.69 0.11
CA SER A 350 10.49 -13.12 0.70
C SER A 350 10.68 -12.59 2.11
N TYR A 351 11.60 -13.21 2.87
CA TYR A 351 12.01 -12.73 4.18
C TYR A 351 12.57 -11.31 4.12
N SER A 352 13.37 -10.99 3.10
CA SER A 352 13.91 -9.63 2.87
C SER A 352 12.78 -8.59 2.72
N CYS A 353 11.80 -8.84 1.84
CA CYS A 353 10.65 -7.95 1.68
C CYS A 353 9.85 -7.79 2.97
N ARG A 354 9.66 -8.88 3.73
CA ARG A 354 8.97 -8.84 5.02
C ARG A 354 9.73 -7.97 6.02
N THR A 355 11.04 -8.17 6.16
CA THR A 355 11.88 -7.38 7.06
C THR A 355 11.86 -5.91 6.67
N LYS A 356 12.10 -5.56 5.39
CA LYS A 356 12.05 -4.17 4.89
C LYS A 356 10.68 -3.52 5.12
N ALA A 357 9.59 -4.26 4.97
CA ALA A 357 8.26 -3.73 5.24
C ALA A 357 8.01 -3.49 6.73
N LEU A 358 8.41 -4.43 7.59
CA LEU A 358 8.25 -4.34 9.04
C LEU A 358 9.10 -3.20 9.62
N THR A 359 10.32 -2.99 9.14
CA THR A 359 11.14 -1.83 9.55
C THR A 359 10.63 -0.52 8.98
N GLY A 360 9.99 -0.57 7.82
CA GLY A 360 9.42 0.59 7.12
C GLY A 360 7.95 0.83 7.41
N LEU A 361 7.17 1.00 6.33
CA LEU A 361 5.77 1.43 6.39
C LEU A 361 4.87 0.45 7.14
N HIS A 362 4.97 -0.85 6.82
CA HIS A 362 4.06 -1.84 7.38
C HIS A 362 4.16 -1.90 8.90
N GLY A 363 5.36 -1.82 9.48
CA GLY A 363 5.51 -1.84 10.93
C GLY A 363 4.81 -0.68 11.66
N ARG A 364 4.63 0.46 10.99
CA ARG A 364 3.93 1.63 11.56
C ARG A 364 2.41 1.52 11.39
N GLU A 365 1.93 1.02 10.25
CA GLU A 365 0.49 0.87 9.98
C GLU A 365 -0.11 -0.43 10.55
N CYS A 366 0.70 -1.44 10.88
CA CYS A 366 0.24 -2.78 11.26
C CYS A 366 -0.86 -2.78 12.34
N PRO A 367 -0.77 -2.00 13.43
CA PRO A 367 -1.80 -1.99 14.48
C PRO A 367 -3.16 -1.45 14.01
N ILE A 368 -3.18 -0.58 12.99
CA ILE A 368 -4.41 0.08 12.53
C ILE A 368 -4.98 -0.51 11.25
N LEU A 369 -4.20 -1.27 10.47
CA LEU A 369 -4.67 -1.81 9.18
C LEU A 369 -5.94 -2.65 9.32
N ARG A 370 -6.06 -3.47 10.38
CA ARG A 370 -7.26 -4.26 10.61
C ARG A 370 -8.48 -3.36 10.89
N ARG A 371 -8.31 -2.30 11.69
CA ARG A 371 -9.36 -1.32 12.00
C ARG A 371 -9.79 -0.57 10.73
N ILE A 372 -8.83 -0.11 9.93
CA ILE A 372 -9.05 0.53 8.64
C ILE A 372 -9.85 -0.38 7.69
N ASN A 373 -9.44 -1.65 7.58
CA ASN A 373 -10.11 -2.62 6.73
C ASN A 373 -11.51 -2.97 7.23
N TYR A 374 -11.68 -3.16 8.55
CA TYR A 374 -13.00 -3.39 9.15
C TYR A 374 -13.92 -2.21 8.88
N LEU A 375 -13.44 -0.99 9.10
CA LEU A 375 -14.20 0.23 8.82
C LEU A 375 -14.50 0.39 7.34
N ASN A 376 -13.87 -0.37 6.43
CA ASN A 376 -14.02 -0.24 4.98
C ASN A 376 -13.63 1.17 4.49
N ILE A 377 -12.64 1.77 5.15
CA ILE A 377 -12.03 3.02 4.72
C ILE A 377 -11.40 2.79 3.35
N LYS A 378 -11.67 3.69 2.41
CA LYS A 378 -11.22 3.52 1.02
C LYS A 378 -9.70 3.63 0.93
N VAL A 379 -9.14 3.03 -0.12
CA VAL A 379 -7.67 2.98 -0.36
C VAL A 379 -6.98 4.34 -0.28
N ARG A 380 -7.71 5.44 -0.56
CA ARG A 380 -7.19 6.81 -0.46
C ARG A 380 -6.94 7.26 0.98
N GLY A 381 -7.79 6.88 1.94
CA GLY A 381 -7.55 7.14 3.36
C GLY A 381 -6.32 6.39 3.87
N ILE A 382 -6.15 5.14 3.43
CA ILE A 382 -4.94 4.36 3.75
C ILE A 382 -3.69 5.01 3.13
N LEU A 383 -3.79 5.49 1.88
CA LEU A 383 -2.69 6.17 1.21
C LEU A 383 -2.33 7.50 1.89
N ALA A 384 -3.33 8.25 2.39
CA ALA A 384 -3.10 9.45 3.19
C ALA A 384 -2.31 9.12 4.47
N CYS A 385 -2.71 8.07 5.20
CA CYS A 385 -1.94 7.58 6.34
C CYS A 385 -0.52 7.16 5.94
N ARG A 386 -0.34 6.41 4.85
CA ARG A 386 0.98 5.97 4.36
C ARG A 386 1.91 7.14 4.03
N ILE A 387 1.39 8.23 3.46
CA ILE A 387 2.17 9.46 3.20
C ILE A 387 2.74 10.01 4.51
N LEU A 388 1.91 10.10 5.54
CA LEU A 388 2.36 10.59 6.86
C LEU A 388 3.30 9.58 7.53
N PHE A 389 3.00 8.29 7.50
CA PHE A 389 3.89 7.25 8.03
C PHE A 389 5.26 7.25 7.36
N LYS A 390 5.33 7.48 6.04
CA LYS A 390 6.62 7.56 5.33
C LYS A 390 7.44 8.76 5.80
N THR A 391 6.77 9.90 5.98
CA THR A 391 7.42 11.14 6.41
C THR A 391 7.79 11.12 7.89
N THR A 392 7.04 10.40 8.73
CA THR A 392 7.13 10.32 10.20
C THR A 392 6.70 11.59 10.94
N PHE A 393 6.18 11.42 12.16
CA PHE A 393 5.77 12.54 13.01
C PHE A 393 6.93 13.49 13.32
N ASP A 394 8.08 12.97 13.76
CA ASP A 394 9.28 13.76 14.05
C ASP A 394 9.69 14.69 12.89
N LYS A 395 9.76 14.18 11.65
CA LYS A 395 10.13 15.03 10.50
C LYS A 395 9.03 16.00 10.11
N LEU A 396 7.76 15.62 10.27
CA LEU A 396 6.64 16.53 10.01
C LEU A 396 6.68 17.70 11.00
N LYS A 397 6.88 17.41 12.29
CA LYS A 397 6.97 18.41 13.37
C LYS A 397 8.15 19.36 13.17
N LYS A 398 9.34 18.83 12.87
CA LYS A 398 10.54 19.64 12.56
C LYS A 398 10.35 20.59 11.37
N HIS A 399 9.48 20.24 10.43
CA HIS A 399 9.21 21.03 9.22
C HIS A 399 7.85 21.76 9.25
N TYR A 400 7.21 21.88 10.42
CA TYR A 400 5.89 22.50 10.58
C TYR A 400 5.79 23.85 9.85
N GLU A 401 6.68 24.80 10.18
CA GLU A 401 6.64 26.15 9.62
C GLU A 401 6.79 26.15 8.09
N ILE A 402 7.67 25.30 7.57
CA ILE A 402 7.92 25.18 6.13
C ILE A 402 6.68 24.65 5.42
N ILE A 403 6.04 23.61 5.97
CA ILE A 403 4.84 23.00 5.41
C ILE A 403 3.68 23.99 5.43
N MET A 404 3.48 24.71 6.55
CA MET A 404 2.41 25.70 6.68
C MET A 404 2.62 26.92 5.77
N ALA A 405 3.88 27.31 5.53
CA ALA A 405 4.22 28.35 4.56
C ALA A 405 4.01 27.89 3.10
N GLU A 406 4.21 26.60 2.81
CA GLU A 406 4.11 26.02 1.47
C GLU A 406 2.74 26.26 0.83
N GLY A 407 1.66 26.12 1.60
CA GLY A 407 0.29 26.36 1.14
C GLY A 407 0.00 27.81 0.74
N LYS A 408 0.83 28.76 1.18
CA LYS A 408 0.69 30.20 0.89
C LYS A 408 1.49 30.64 -0.35
N LYS A 409 2.44 29.83 -0.81
CA LYS A 409 3.29 30.15 -1.96
C LYS A 409 2.49 30.16 -3.28
N PRO A 410 2.91 30.90 -4.31
CA PRO A 410 2.40 30.72 -5.67
C PRO A 410 2.63 29.28 -6.15
N LEU A 411 1.69 28.69 -6.91
CA LEU A 411 1.78 27.29 -7.36
C LEU A 411 3.09 26.98 -8.11
N GLN A 412 3.67 27.99 -8.76
CA GLN A 412 4.89 27.92 -9.56
C GLN A 412 6.14 27.50 -8.82
N VAL A 413 6.17 27.78 -7.51
CA VAL A 413 7.34 27.52 -6.66
C VAL A 413 7.02 26.51 -5.56
N ARG A 414 5.83 25.88 -5.61
CA ARG A 414 5.41 24.89 -4.62
C ARG A 414 6.01 23.51 -4.90
N GLY A 415 6.54 22.87 -3.86
CA GLY A 415 7.07 21.52 -3.89
C GLY A 415 8.40 21.41 -4.63
N VAL A 416 9.05 22.54 -4.86
CA VAL A 416 10.34 22.67 -5.53
C VAL A 416 11.37 23.10 -4.48
N THR A 417 12.57 22.52 -4.52
CA THR A 417 13.67 22.93 -3.62
C THR A 417 14.14 24.34 -3.94
N ARG A 418 15.02 24.90 -3.09
CA ARG A 418 15.64 26.22 -3.36
C ARG A 418 16.39 26.25 -4.69
N ASP A 419 16.97 25.12 -5.08
CA ASP A 419 17.71 24.96 -6.35
C ASP A 419 16.80 24.71 -7.56
N GLY A 420 15.49 24.82 -7.39
CA GLY A 420 14.54 24.65 -8.49
C GLY A 420 14.24 23.18 -8.82
N VAL A 421 14.51 22.23 -7.92
CA VAL A 421 14.34 20.78 -8.18
C VAL A 421 13.01 20.26 -7.63
N PHE A 422 12.21 19.61 -8.47
CA PHE A 422 11.04 18.84 -8.06
C PHE A 422 11.41 17.36 -7.91
N SER A 423 11.33 16.82 -6.69
CA SER A 423 11.82 15.48 -6.36
C SER A 423 10.73 14.55 -5.84
N SER A 424 10.61 13.37 -6.45
CA SER A 424 9.65 12.32 -6.10
C SER A 424 9.82 11.76 -4.68
N GLY A 425 11.00 11.94 -4.07
CA GLY A 425 11.28 11.54 -2.70
C GLY A 425 10.92 12.59 -1.64
N ASN A 426 10.59 13.82 -2.03
CA ASN A 426 10.39 14.93 -1.12
C ASN A 426 8.90 15.07 -0.73
N TYR A 427 8.64 15.11 0.58
CA TYR A 427 7.29 15.32 1.11
C TYR A 427 6.64 16.63 0.62
N LEU A 428 7.39 17.72 0.49
CA LEU A 428 6.83 19.00 0.01
C LEU A 428 6.32 18.90 -1.43
N SER A 429 6.97 18.09 -2.27
CA SER A 429 6.51 17.82 -3.65
C SER A 429 5.15 17.12 -3.65
N VAL A 430 4.96 16.16 -2.74
CA VAL A 430 3.69 15.43 -2.52
C VAL A 430 2.62 16.34 -1.93
N TYR A 431 2.95 17.09 -0.88
CA TYR A 431 2.06 18.07 -0.26
C TYR A 431 1.57 19.11 -1.26
N SER A 432 2.42 19.52 -2.20
CA SER A 432 2.13 20.56 -3.18
C SER A 432 1.28 20.07 -4.36
N MET A 433 0.94 18.79 -4.45
CA MET A 433 0.07 18.28 -5.50
C MET A 433 -1.34 18.88 -5.40
N VAL A 434 -1.85 19.45 -6.51
CA VAL A 434 -3.18 20.09 -6.55
C VAL A 434 -4.00 19.48 -7.67
N GLY A 435 -5.24 19.10 -7.36
CA GLY A 435 -6.17 18.51 -8.33
C GLY A 435 -6.88 19.54 -9.24
N ARG A 436 -7.36 19.09 -10.41
CA ARG A 436 -7.88 19.94 -11.50
C ARG A 436 -9.23 20.66 -11.24
N LYS A 437 -10.05 20.25 -10.27
CA LYS A 437 -11.45 20.73 -10.02
C LYS A 437 -11.63 21.24 -8.57
N LYS A 438 -12.69 21.99 -8.25
CA LYS A 438 -13.05 22.26 -6.83
C LYS A 438 -13.88 21.09 -6.28
N HIS A 439 -13.69 20.72 -5.01
CA HIS A 439 -14.61 19.79 -4.33
C HIS A 439 -15.86 20.54 -3.90
N ASN A 440 -17.03 19.91 -3.95
CA ASN A 440 -18.22 20.49 -3.36
C ASN A 440 -18.14 20.44 -1.82
N ASN A 441 -19.03 21.14 -1.14
CA ASN A 441 -18.97 21.27 0.32
C ASN A 441 -19.27 19.94 1.05
N VAL A 442 -20.15 19.10 0.49
CA VAL A 442 -20.46 17.76 1.04
C VAL A 442 -19.21 16.88 1.01
N ASP A 443 -18.52 16.86 -0.13
CA ASP A 443 -17.27 16.14 -0.36
C ASP A 443 -16.15 16.58 0.59
N LYS A 444 -16.03 17.88 0.86
CA LYS A 444 -15.04 18.41 1.81
C LYS A 444 -15.36 17.99 3.24
N MET A 445 -16.63 18.07 3.63
CA MET A 445 -17.08 17.69 4.98
C MET A 445 -16.87 16.20 5.25
N ALA A 446 -17.25 15.32 4.32
CA ALA A 446 -17.01 13.88 4.44
C ALA A 446 -15.51 13.55 4.62
N ARG A 447 -14.62 14.25 3.90
CA ARG A 447 -13.16 14.10 4.05
C ARG A 447 -12.65 14.63 5.39
N ALA A 448 -13.22 15.71 5.91
CA ALA A 448 -12.87 16.24 7.23
C ALA A 448 -13.23 15.25 8.34
N MET A 449 -14.41 14.63 8.25
CA MET A 449 -14.85 13.57 9.16
C MET A 449 -14.00 12.30 9.02
N GLU A 450 -13.63 11.90 7.79
CA GLU A 450 -12.69 10.79 7.57
C GLU A 450 -11.30 11.09 8.17
N ALA A 451 -10.76 12.29 7.97
CA ALA A 451 -9.50 12.72 8.59
C ALA A 451 -9.56 12.65 10.12
N PHE A 452 -10.69 13.04 10.70
CA PHE A 452 -10.94 13.00 12.14
C PHE A 452 -10.85 11.55 12.68
N VAL A 453 -11.55 10.63 12.03
CA VAL A 453 -11.50 9.19 12.38
C VAL A 453 -10.10 8.63 12.20
N LEU A 454 -9.42 8.97 11.10
CA LEU A 454 -8.05 8.53 10.84
C LEU A 454 -7.06 9.05 11.90
N LEU A 455 -7.20 10.30 12.37
CA LEU A 455 -6.37 10.84 13.44
C LEU A 455 -6.58 10.07 14.76
N LYS A 456 -7.82 9.73 15.10
CA LYS A 456 -8.11 8.85 16.25
C LYS A 456 -7.43 7.49 16.12
N LEU A 457 -7.46 6.89 14.94
CA LEU A 457 -6.74 5.62 14.69
C LEU A 457 -5.23 5.79 14.81
N LEU A 458 -4.64 6.87 14.29
CA LEU A 458 -3.21 7.15 14.43
C LEU A 458 -2.79 7.32 15.89
N ARG A 459 -3.61 8.02 16.70
CA ARG A 459 -3.39 8.15 18.16
C ARG A 459 -3.44 6.79 18.84
N ALA A 460 -4.51 6.02 18.61
CA ALA A 460 -4.66 4.68 19.18
C ALA A 460 -3.60 3.66 18.71
N SER A 461 -2.89 3.95 17.60
CA SER A 461 -1.88 3.04 17.08
C SER A 461 -0.65 2.90 17.98
N ASN A 462 -0.33 3.92 18.78
CA ASN A 462 0.94 4.03 19.50
C ASN A 462 2.20 3.86 18.63
N ARG A 463 2.09 3.93 17.29
CA ARG A 463 3.18 3.75 16.32
C ARG A 463 3.41 4.96 15.40
N PHE A 464 2.52 5.95 15.43
CA PHE A 464 2.66 7.17 14.65
C PHE A 464 3.31 8.31 15.43
N PHE A 465 2.76 8.66 16.59
CA PHE A 465 3.31 9.68 17.48
C PHE A 465 4.45 9.08 18.29
N VAL A 466 5.62 9.06 17.65
CA VAL A 466 6.86 8.55 18.22
C VAL A 466 8.02 9.49 17.88
N ASP A 467 9.06 9.46 18.70
CA ASP A 467 10.31 10.18 18.43
C ASP A 467 11.14 9.47 17.33
N ALA A 468 12.38 9.94 17.11
CA ALA A 468 13.26 9.37 16.08
C ALA A 468 13.70 7.94 16.42
N GLU A 469 13.79 7.62 17.70
CA GLU A 469 14.16 6.33 18.28
C GLU A 469 12.97 5.36 18.32
N GLY A 470 11.75 5.87 18.19
CA GLY A 470 10.51 5.12 18.15
C GLY A 470 9.80 4.98 19.49
N TRP A 471 10.18 5.77 20.50
CA TRP A 471 9.46 5.86 21.77
C TRP A 471 8.15 6.63 21.61
N ARG A 472 7.13 6.18 22.33
CA ARG A 472 5.79 6.77 22.29
C ARG A 472 5.84 8.20 22.82
N LEU A 473 5.15 9.09 22.11
CA LEU A 473 4.95 10.48 22.50
C LEU A 473 3.46 10.74 22.68
N GLU A 474 3.11 11.47 23.73
CA GLU A 474 1.78 12.07 23.85
C GLU A 474 1.73 13.35 23.01
N PRO A 475 0.93 13.39 21.93
CA PRO A 475 0.88 14.56 21.07
C PRO A 475 0.13 15.72 21.75
N SER A 476 0.69 16.93 21.66
CA SER A 476 -0.01 18.13 22.12
C SER A 476 -1.29 18.38 21.31
N TRP A 477 -2.12 19.31 21.76
CA TRP A 477 -3.31 19.70 21.00
C TRP A 477 -2.93 20.26 19.62
N GLU A 478 -1.87 21.08 19.54
CA GLU A 478 -1.35 21.63 18.29
C GLU A 478 -0.80 20.54 17.36
N ASP A 479 -0.12 19.52 17.92
CA ASP A 479 0.37 18.37 17.15
C ASP A 479 -0.80 17.62 16.50
N GLN A 480 -1.90 17.43 17.23
CA GLN A 480 -3.10 16.76 16.73
C GLN A 480 -3.77 17.58 15.62
N LEU A 481 -3.94 18.89 15.81
CA LEU A 481 -4.49 19.78 14.78
C LEU A 481 -3.64 19.77 13.51
N PHE A 482 -2.32 19.85 13.67
CA PHE A 482 -1.41 19.82 12.56
C PHE A 482 -1.55 18.52 11.76
N ILE A 483 -1.46 17.36 12.40
CA ILE A 483 -1.55 16.06 11.72
C ILE A 483 -2.94 15.83 11.10
N GLY A 484 -4.01 16.20 11.81
CA GLY A 484 -5.37 16.12 11.29
C GLY A 484 -5.60 16.99 10.05
N SER A 485 -5.06 18.22 10.05
CA SER A 485 -5.11 19.10 8.88
C SER A 485 -4.34 18.52 7.68
N LEU A 486 -3.21 17.84 7.92
CA LEU A 486 -2.45 17.16 6.88
C LEU A 486 -3.20 15.95 6.31
N LEU A 487 -3.88 15.16 7.16
CA LEU A 487 -4.75 14.08 6.71
C LEU A 487 -5.86 14.61 5.79
N LEU A 488 -6.55 15.67 6.21
CA LEU A 488 -7.59 16.31 5.41
C LEU A 488 -7.04 16.83 4.07
N HIS A 489 -5.89 17.49 4.09
CA HIS A 489 -5.21 17.96 2.88
C HIS A 489 -4.92 16.81 1.91
N HIS A 490 -4.32 15.72 2.39
CA HIS A 490 -4.00 14.56 1.54
C HIS A 490 -5.25 13.83 1.04
N LEU A 491 -6.29 13.64 1.86
CA LEU A 491 -7.58 13.07 1.43
C LEU A 491 -8.23 13.90 0.32
N THR A 492 -8.07 15.21 0.38
CA THR A 492 -8.59 16.15 -0.62
C THR A 492 -7.82 16.05 -1.93
N ASN A 493 -6.49 15.87 -1.88
CA ASN A 493 -5.64 15.80 -3.06
C ASN A 493 -5.65 14.42 -3.73
N LEU A 494 -5.58 13.34 -2.95
CA LEU A 494 -5.49 11.96 -3.43
C LEU A 494 -6.70 11.50 -4.23
N TRP A 495 -7.86 12.16 -4.10
CA TRP A 495 -8.99 11.91 -4.98
C TRP A 495 -8.62 12.08 -6.47
N ARG A 496 -7.61 12.90 -6.78
CA ARG A 496 -7.27 13.30 -8.15
C ARG A 496 -5.83 13.09 -8.57
N THR A 497 -4.97 12.71 -7.63
CA THR A 497 -3.53 12.51 -7.87
C THR A 497 -3.10 11.07 -7.65
N ALA A 498 -3.98 10.23 -7.08
CA ALA A 498 -3.75 8.80 -7.00
C ALA A 498 -4.27 8.11 -8.26
N ASP A 499 -3.38 7.44 -8.98
CA ASP A 499 -3.71 6.57 -10.10
C ASP A 499 -3.61 5.09 -9.70
N ALA A 500 -4.31 4.23 -10.45
CA ALA A 500 -4.32 2.78 -10.25
C ALA A 500 -3.81 2.09 -11.52
N PHE A 501 -3.03 1.02 -11.32
CA PHE A 501 -2.39 0.26 -12.40
C PHE A 501 -2.77 -1.21 -12.28
N PHE A 502 -2.89 -1.86 -13.44
CA PHE A 502 -3.24 -3.27 -13.54
C PHE A 502 -2.04 -4.09 -14.00
N GLU A 503 -2.06 -5.39 -13.71
CA GLU A 503 -0.97 -6.32 -14.03
C GLU A 503 -0.65 -6.38 -15.54
N THR A 504 -1.63 -6.08 -16.40
CA THR A 504 -1.45 -5.97 -17.86
C THR A 504 -0.54 -4.82 -18.27
N ASP A 505 -0.56 -3.71 -17.52
CA ASP A 505 0.29 -2.53 -17.75
C ASP A 505 1.77 -2.80 -17.39
N VAL A 506 2.07 -3.98 -16.83
CA VAL A 506 3.42 -4.42 -16.43
C VAL A 506 4.00 -5.45 -17.43
N ASN A 507 3.15 -6.23 -18.09
CA ASN A 507 3.56 -7.37 -18.93
C ASN A 507 3.79 -7.02 -20.41
N GLU A 508 3.24 -5.93 -20.94
CA GLU A 508 3.43 -5.58 -22.37
C GLU A 508 4.89 -5.13 -22.70
N LEU A 509 5.77 -4.91 -21.70
CA LEU A 509 7.21 -4.67 -21.89
C LEU A 509 7.92 -5.92 -22.47
N HIS A 510 7.34 -7.11 -22.33
CA HIS A 510 7.90 -8.35 -22.85
C HIS A 510 7.84 -8.48 -24.38
N ASN A 511 6.98 -7.73 -25.07
CA ASN A 511 6.73 -7.95 -26.49
C ASN A 511 7.57 -7.08 -27.44
N PHE A 512 8.39 -6.15 -26.93
CA PHE A 512 9.07 -5.16 -27.78
C PHE A 512 10.58 -5.35 -27.92
N GLU A 513 11.24 -6.21 -27.14
CA GLU A 513 12.64 -6.58 -27.38
C GLU A 513 12.83 -7.65 -28.47
N LYS A 514 11.73 -8.12 -29.08
CA LYS A 514 11.77 -9.07 -30.21
C LYS A 514 11.47 -8.42 -31.57
N LYS A 515 11.61 -7.10 -31.72
CA LYS A 515 11.51 -6.46 -33.03
C LYS A 515 12.69 -5.55 -33.31
#